data_AF-A0A562GF58-F1
#
_entry.id   AF-A0A562GF58-F1
#
_cell.length_a   1.000
_cell.length_b   1.000
_cell.length_c   1.000
_cell.angle_alpha   90.00
_cell.angle_beta   90.00
_cell.angle_gamma   90.00
#
_symmetry.space_group_name_H-M   'P 1'
#
loop_
_entity.id
_entity.type
_entity.pdbx_description
1 polymer ?
#
loop_
_entity_poly.entity_id
_entity_poly.type
_entity_poly.pdbx_seq_one_letter_code
_entity_poly.pdbx_strand_id
1 'polypeptide(L)'
;MTRLKEDDISKISTMLTNYDSELIRKTGCSLREIAASAANRNAKTIFSPRPKVAVIPMTCGEGIIPGFAESVASILNYLSFTAFTTANCDVAGIYEAMSKGANILFTADDNQFVAINLCNGAMVSNSEATGKGYIAGLARMCDGLANKHVLLIGAGAVGKGAAWSLARLGALVSIYDISLPTSQRLVNDLVREGYPAKVETDLECALTKHCIILDASPAKDIIHSRYITGDTVIAAPGIPLGITEVSRRQLSGRVLHDPLQIGVATMIFEVL
;
A
#
# COMPACT_ATOMS: atom_id res chain seq x y z
N MET A 1 -7.48 -4.84 12.45
CA MET A 1 -6.57 -4.87 11.29
C MET A 1 -6.04 -6.28 11.13
N THR A 2 -5.66 -6.67 9.92
CA THR A 2 -4.97 -7.96 9.72
C THR A 2 -3.48 -7.75 9.92
N ARG A 3 -2.91 -8.44 10.89
CA ARG A 3 -1.47 -8.45 11.16
C ARG A 3 -0.78 -9.41 10.20
N LEU A 4 0.37 -9.00 9.67
CA LEU A 4 1.20 -9.88 8.83
C LEU A 4 1.74 -11.05 9.65
N LYS A 5 1.98 -12.16 8.98
CA LYS A 5 2.69 -13.33 9.52
C LYS A 5 4.09 -13.39 8.92
N GLU A 6 4.98 -14.12 9.59
CA GLU A 6 6.34 -14.37 9.10
C GLU A 6 6.34 -14.94 7.67
N ASP A 7 5.43 -15.86 7.37
CA ASP A 7 5.29 -16.46 6.04
C ASP A 7 4.95 -15.44 4.94
N ASP A 8 4.26 -14.35 5.29
CA ASP A 8 3.91 -13.28 4.36
C ASP A 8 5.16 -12.49 3.93
N ILE A 9 6.19 -12.43 4.77
CA ILE A 9 7.34 -11.51 4.60
C ILE A 9 8.70 -12.20 4.41
N SER A 10 8.82 -13.48 4.78
CA SER A 10 10.09 -14.24 4.79
C SER A 10 10.87 -14.22 3.48
N LYS A 11 10.19 -14.04 2.34
CA LYS A 11 10.78 -14.06 0.99
C LYS A 11 11.02 -12.68 0.40
N ILE A 12 10.64 -11.59 1.09
CA ILE A 12 10.73 -10.24 0.53
C ILE A 12 12.17 -9.92 0.13
N SER A 13 13.12 -10.00 1.06
CA SER A 13 14.50 -9.57 0.83
C SER A 13 15.18 -10.27 -0.35
N THR A 14 14.87 -11.55 -0.59
CA THR A 14 15.46 -12.32 -1.71
C THR A 14 14.73 -12.14 -3.03
N MET A 15 13.49 -11.63 -3.02
CA MET A 15 12.64 -11.52 -4.21
C MET A 15 12.45 -10.07 -4.70
N LEU A 16 13.04 -9.06 -4.05
CA LEU A 16 12.85 -7.64 -4.40
C LEU A 16 13.13 -7.34 -5.88
N THR A 17 14.26 -7.80 -6.43
CA THR A 17 14.59 -7.59 -7.85
C THR A 17 13.59 -8.24 -8.80
N ASN A 18 13.10 -9.43 -8.45
CA ASN A 18 12.11 -10.16 -9.25
C ASN A 18 10.75 -9.46 -9.20
N TYR A 19 10.35 -9.00 -8.01
CA TYR A 19 9.13 -8.24 -7.80
C TYR A 19 9.16 -6.92 -8.58
N ASP A 20 10.28 -6.19 -8.52
CA ASP A 20 10.42 -4.93 -9.25
C ASP A 20 10.39 -5.13 -10.77
N SER A 21 11.02 -6.20 -11.26
CA SER A 21 10.93 -6.59 -12.68
C SER A 21 9.49 -6.96 -13.09
N GLU A 22 8.71 -7.55 -12.18
CA GLU A 22 7.29 -7.82 -12.39
C GLU A 22 6.48 -6.52 -12.40
N LEU A 23 6.75 -5.58 -11.50
CA LEU A 23 6.13 -4.24 -11.49
C LEU A 23 6.36 -3.50 -12.81
N ILE A 24 7.60 -3.49 -13.31
CA ILE A 24 7.94 -2.86 -14.59
C ILE A 24 7.14 -3.50 -15.73
N ARG A 25 7.03 -4.83 -15.78
CA ARG A 25 6.24 -5.52 -16.81
C ARG A 25 4.74 -5.18 -16.74
N LYS A 26 4.19 -5.01 -15.54
CA LYS A 26 2.76 -4.75 -15.33
C LYS A 26 2.37 -3.28 -15.51
N THR A 27 3.24 -2.39 -15.09
CA THR A 27 2.93 -0.95 -14.90
C THR A 27 3.80 -0.04 -15.75
N GLY A 28 4.87 -0.57 -16.37
CA GLY A 28 5.92 0.23 -17.00
C GLY A 28 6.78 1.02 -16.00
N CYS A 29 6.62 0.80 -14.69
CA CYS A 29 7.32 1.53 -13.64
C CYS A 29 7.93 0.57 -12.60
N SER A 30 9.09 0.95 -12.09
CA SER A 30 9.70 0.35 -10.91
C SER A 30 8.95 0.73 -9.62
N LEU A 31 9.21 0.00 -8.54
CA LEU A 31 8.75 0.26 -7.18
C LEU A 31 9.08 1.69 -6.75
N ARG A 32 10.29 2.15 -7.08
CA ARG A 32 10.73 3.53 -6.82
C ARG A 32 9.85 4.54 -7.56
N GLU A 33 9.59 4.31 -8.85
CA GLU A 33 8.80 5.23 -9.67
C GLU A 33 7.34 5.27 -9.22
N ILE A 34 6.76 4.12 -8.87
CA ILE A 34 5.41 4.02 -8.30
C ILE A 34 5.35 4.83 -6.99
N ALA A 35 6.28 4.58 -6.06
CA ALA A 35 6.31 5.26 -4.76
C ALA A 35 6.53 6.78 -4.89
N ALA A 36 7.46 7.20 -5.75
CA ALA A 36 7.71 8.62 -6.00
C ALA A 36 6.48 9.29 -6.63
N SER A 37 5.84 8.63 -7.60
CA SER A 37 4.60 9.13 -8.21
C SER A 37 3.47 9.26 -7.19
N ALA A 38 3.30 8.28 -6.31
CA ALA A 38 2.30 8.34 -5.23
C ALA A 38 2.53 9.54 -4.31
N ALA A 39 3.79 9.88 -4.03
CA ALA A 39 4.20 11.02 -3.23
C ALA A 39 4.27 12.36 -4.00
N ASN A 40 3.87 12.41 -5.27
CA ASN A 40 4.03 13.58 -6.16
C ASN A 40 5.48 14.08 -6.25
N ARG A 41 6.44 13.16 -6.29
CA ARG A 41 7.88 13.45 -6.37
C ARG A 41 8.51 12.90 -7.65
N ASN A 42 9.63 13.48 -8.02
CA ASN A 42 10.47 12.94 -9.09
C ASN A 42 11.30 11.76 -8.57
N ALA A 43 11.16 10.58 -9.20
CA ALA A 43 11.89 9.36 -8.85
C ALA A 43 13.42 9.49 -8.99
N LYS A 44 13.88 10.44 -9.82
CA LYS A 44 15.31 10.74 -10.02
C LYS A 44 15.87 11.70 -8.98
N THR A 45 15.06 12.19 -8.04
CA THR A 45 15.54 13.05 -6.95
C THR A 45 16.62 12.31 -6.17
N ILE A 46 17.80 12.91 -6.09
CA ILE A 46 18.90 12.42 -5.26
C ILE A 46 18.89 13.26 -3.98
N PHE A 47 18.69 12.61 -2.83
CA PHE A 47 18.77 13.25 -1.54
C PHE A 47 20.24 13.32 -1.10
N SER A 48 20.74 14.52 -0.82
CA SER A 48 22.11 14.77 -0.35
C SER A 48 22.11 15.69 0.88
N PRO A 49 22.60 15.24 2.05
CA PRO A 49 23.04 13.88 2.34
C PRO A 49 21.87 12.88 2.21
N ARG A 50 22.18 11.60 1.94
CA ARG A 50 21.14 10.56 1.91
C ARG A 50 20.57 10.37 3.33
N PRO A 51 19.25 10.42 3.51
CA PRO A 51 18.63 10.19 4.81
C PRO A 51 18.97 8.81 5.34
N LYS A 52 19.44 8.75 6.57
CA LYS A 52 19.67 7.51 7.29
C LYS A 52 18.37 7.07 7.97
N VAL A 53 17.95 5.85 7.72
CA VAL A 53 16.67 5.32 8.20
C VAL A 53 16.91 4.21 9.23
N ALA A 54 16.27 4.30 10.38
CA ALA A 54 16.26 3.24 11.38
C ALA A 54 14.92 2.54 11.38
N VAL A 55 14.92 1.21 11.36
CA VAL A 55 13.74 0.38 11.58
C VAL A 55 13.82 -0.20 12.98
N ILE A 56 12.86 0.15 13.83
CA ILE A 56 12.88 -0.17 15.25
C ILE A 56 11.85 -1.26 15.52
N PRO A 57 12.27 -2.46 15.97
CA PRO A 57 11.34 -3.48 16.44
C PRO A 57 10.59 -3.01 17.68
N MET A 58 9.30 -3.31 17.75
CA MET A 58 8.45 -2.95 18.89
C MET A 58 7.90 -4.22 19.54
N THR A 59 7.92 -4.26 20.87
CA THR A 59 7.44 -5.41 21.65
C THR A 59 6.03 -5.24 22.20
N CYS A 60 5.45 -4.05 22.07
CA CYS A 60 4.08 -3.78 22.52
C CYS A 60 3.04 -4.60 21.73
N GLY A 61 1.90 -4.85 22.39
CA GLY A 61 0.79 -5.59 21.78
C GLY A 61 1.10 -7.07 21.60
N GLU A 62 0.87 -7.61 20.39
CA GLU A 62 1.24 -8.98 20.01
C GLU A 62 2.75 -9.17 19.76
N GLY A 63 3.53 -8.11 19.95
CA GLY A 63 4.99 -8.14 19.91
C GLY A 63 5.57 -8.25 18.51
N ILE A 64 6.83 -8.68 18.45
CA ILE A 64 7.64 -8.68 17.23
C ILE A 64 7.14 -9.74 16.26
N ILE A 65 6.99 -9.35 14.99
CA ILE A 65 6.86 -10.27 13.86
C ILE A 65 8.30 -10.59 13.38
N PRO A 66 8.76 -11.85 13.48
CA PRO A 66 10.10 -12.22 13.01
C PRO A 66 10.34 -11.82 11.55
N GLY A 67 11.47 -11.17 11.29
CA GLY A 67 11.86 -10.73 9.94
C GLY A 67 11.18 -9.45 9.43
N PHE A 68 10.24 -8.85 10.18
CA PHE A 68 9.53 -7.65 9.73
C PHE A 68 10.46 -6.45 9.59
N ALA A 69 11.24 -6.15 10.64
CA ALA A 69 12.14 -5.02 10.64
C ALA A 69 13.22 -5.17 9.54
N GLU A 70 13.73 -6.38 9.36
CA GLU A 70 14.71 -6.74 8.33
C GLU A 70 14.12 -6.60 6.93
N SER A 71 12.86 -6.99 6.72
CA SER A 71 12.16 -6.86 5.45
C SER A 71 11.97 -5.38 5.08
N VAL A 72 11.52 -4.55 6.02
CA VAL A 72 11.40 -3.09 5.83
C VAL A 72 12.76 -2.48 5.49
N ALA A 73 13.81 -2.79 6.26
CA ALA A 73 15.16 -2.29 5.99
C ALA A 73 15.67 -2.75 4.62
N SER A 74 15.36 -3.98 4.20
CA SER A 74 15.74 -4.51 2.88
C SER A 74 15.06 -3.75 1.74
N ILE A 75 13.76 -3.45 1.86
CA ILE A 75 13.01 -2.64 0.88
C ILE A 75 13.64 -1.24 0.77
N LEU A 76 13.92 -0.60 1.91
CA LEU A 76 14.51 0.75 1.95
C LEU A 76 15.91 0.78 1.32
N ASN A 77 16.74 -0.21 1.63
CA ASN A 77 18.08 -0.34 1.03
C ASN A 77 18.01 -0.63 -0.48
N TYR A 78 17.05 -1.44 -0.93
CA TYR A 78 16.80 -1.66 -2.36
C TYR A 78 16.45 -0.35 -3.08
N LEU A 79 15.67 0.52 -2.42
CA LEU A 79 15.36 1.87 -2.90
C LEU A 79 16.54 2.86 -2.75
N SER A 80 17.74 2.39 -2.41
CA SER A 80 18.98 3.15 -2.25
C SER A 80 19.01 4.15 -1.07
N PHE A 81 18.14 3.98 -0.09
CA PHE A 81 18.29 4.65 1.22
C PHE A 81 19.32 3.90 2.07
N THR A 82 19.85 4.56 3.10
CA THR A 82 20.74 3.91 4.07
C THR A 82 19.92 3.46 5.26
N ALA A 83 19.42 2.22 5.24
CA ALA A 83 18.54 1.69 6.27
C ALA A 83 19.22 0.62 7.13
N PHE A 84 18.93 0.62 8.44
CA PHE A 84 19.40 -0.39 9.39
C PHE A 84 18.31 -0.74 10.40
N THR A 85 18.35 -1.97 10.93
CA THR A 85 17.54 -2.37 12.08
C THR A 85 18.28 -2.08 13.38
N THR A 86 17.56 -1.64 14.41
CA THR A 86 18.15 -1.49 15.75
C THR A 86 18.26 -2.86 16.42
N ALA A 87 19.32 -3.07 17.20
CA ALA A 87 19.45 -4.29 18.02
C ALA A 87 18.51 -4.25 19.23
N ASN A 88 18.26 -3.05 19.77
CA ASN A 88 17.31 -2.83 20.83
C ASN A 88 15.90 -2.56 20.29
N CYS A 89 14.90 -2.85 21.10
CA CYS A 89 13.49 -2.61 20.81
C CYS A 89 12.97 -1.36 21.52
N ASP A 90 11.78 -0.91 21.12
CA ASP A 90 11.00 0.12 21.82
C ASP A 90 11.81 1.41 22.06
N VAL A 91 11.74 1.98 23.26
CA VAL A 91 12.45 3.21 23.63
C VAL A 91 13.97 3.06 23.54
N ALA A 92 14.51 1.90 23.90
CA ALA A 92 15.94 1.63 23.77
C ALA A 92 16.39 1.58 22.30
N GLY A 93 15.53 1.07 21.42
CA GLY A 93 15.73 1.12 19.97
C GLY A 93 15.70 2.55 19.42
N ILE A 94 14.78 3.40 19.90
CA ILE A 94 14.76 4.84 19.54
C ILE A 94 16.08 5.50 19.95
N TYR A 95 16.55 5.26 21.18
CA TYR A 95 17.84 5.78 21.64
C TYR A 95 19.01 5.30 20.76
N GLU A 96 19.04 4.03 20.39
CA GLU A 96 20.05 3.48 19.48
C GLU A 96 20.01 4.12 18.09
N ALA A 97 18.81 4.28 17.52
CA ALA A 97 18.61 4.92 16.22
C ALA A 97 19.15 6.36 16.20
N MET A 98 18.80 7.13 17.22
CA MET A 98 19.27 8.51 17.43
C MET A 98 20.78 8.58 17.60
N SER A 99 21.34 7.71 18.44
CA SER A 99 22.80 7.63 18.68
C SER A 99 23.58 7.27 17.42
N LYS A 100 22.97 6.51 16.51
CA LYS A 100 23.54 6.17 15.19
C LYS A 100 23.25 7.22 14.12
N GLY A 101 22.62 8.35 14.47
CA GLY A 101 22.36 9.47 13.55
C GLY A 101 21.25 9.19 12.52
N ALA A 102 20.23 8.42 12.88
CA ALA A 102 19.06 8.25 12.02
C ALA A 102 18.32 9.59 11.82
N ASN A 103 17.90 9.88 10.59
CA ASN A 103 17.05 11.01 10.23
C ASN A 103 15.58 10.62 10.20
N ILE A 104 15.30 9.35 9.89
CA ILE A 104 13.94 8.83 9.73
C ILE A 104 13.80 7.56 10.56
N LEU A 105 12.70 7.43 11.28
CA LEU A 105 12.34 6.24 12.05
C LEU A 105 11.18 5.52 11.37
N PHE A 106 11.29 4.21 11.25
CA PHE A 106 10.19 3.31 10.93
C PHE A 106 9.89 2.46 12.16
N THR A 107 8.65 2.48 12.62
CA THR A 107 8.20 1.75 13.81
C THR A 107 6.76 1.29 13.61
N ALA A 108 6.46 0.09 14.08
CA ALA A 108 5.13 -0.51 13.94
C ALA A 108 4.71 -1.21 15.24
N ASP A 109 3.49 -0.94 15.68
CA ASP A 109 2.73 -1.77 16.61
C ASP A 109 1.52 -2.41 15.88
N ASP A 110 0.62 -3.06 16.62
CA ASP A 110 -0.57 -3.70 16.03
C ASP A 110 -1.58 -2.71 15.42
N ASN A 111 -1.49 -1.43 15.78
CA ASN A 111 -2.45 -0.38 15.45
C ASN A 111 -1.91 0.66 14.46
N GLN A 112 -0.60 0.89 14.45
CA GLN A 112 0.07 1.92 13.69
C GLN A 112 1.39 1.39 13.16
N PHE A 113 1.60 1.55 11.86
CA PHE A 113 2.91 1.45 11.25
C PHE A 113 3.22 2.82 10.64
N VAL A 114 4.27 3.48 11.12
CA VAL A 114 4.57 4.87 10.78
C VAL A 114 6.01 5.07 10.35
N ALA A 115 6.21 6.05 9.47
CA ALA A 115 7.50 6.66 9.18
C ALA A 115 7.51 8.07 9.77
N ILE A 116 8.58 8.43 10.49
CA ILE A 116 8.74 9.73 11.16
C ILE A 116 10.06 10.34 10.71
N ASN A 117 10.02 11.52 10.10
CA ASN A 117 11.20 12.28 9.73
C ASN A 117 11.55 13.27 10.84
N LEU A 118 12.66 13.01 11.53
CA LEU A 118 13.13 13.75 12.69
C LEU A 118 13.64 15.15 12.33
N CYS A 119 13.97 15.40 11.07
CA CYS A 119 14.50 16.69 10.63
C CYS A 119 13.40 17.74 10.40
N ASN A 120 12.20 17.31 9.97
CA ASN A 120 11.10 18.23 9.63
C ASN A 120 9.79 17.94 10.39
N GLY A 121 9.73 16.87 11.18
CA GLY A 121 8.54 16.47 11.93
C GLY A 121 7.45 15.80 11.08
N ALA A 122 7.70 15.52 9.80
CA ALA A 122 6.75 14.82 8.94
C ALA A 122 6.51 13.40 9.45
N MET A 123 5.26 12.97 9.43
CA MET A 123 4.84 11.64 9.86
C MET A 123 3.85 11.07 8.87
N VAL A 124 4.08 9.82 8.47
CA VAL A 124 3.26 9.12 7.46
C VAL A 124 2.79 7.80 8.01
N SER A 125 1.48 7.55 7.92
CA SER A 125 0.88 6.25 8.23
C SER A 125 1.00 5.29 7.05
N ASN A 126 1.35 4.05 7.34
CA ASN A 126 1.38 2.97 6.36
C ASN A 126 0.03 2.77 5.67
N SER A 127 -1.09 2.90 6.38
CA SER A 127 -2.40 2.66 5.77
C SER A 127 -2.69 3.66 4.65
N GLU A 128 -2.42 4.94 4.88
CA GLU A 128 -2.59 5.98 3.87
C GLU A 128 -1.59 5.80 2.71
N ALA A 129 -0.31 5.57 3.03
CA ALA A 129 0.74 5.38 2.03
C ALA A 129 0.49 4.15 1.15
N THR A 130 0.05 3.03 1.73
CA THR A 130 -0.30 1.81 1.00
C THR A 130 -1.44 2.09 0.01
N GLY A 131 -2.50 2.77 0.46
CA GLY A 131 -3.60 3.16 -0.42
C GLY A 131 -3.11 4.01 -1.60
N LYS A 132 -2.30 5.05 -1.34
CA LYS A 132 -1.73 5.90 -2.40
C LYS A 132 -0.84 5.13 -3.37
N GLY A 133 0.06 4.29 -2.86
CA GLY A 133 1.01 3.52 -3.67
C GLY A 133 0.31 2.54 -4.62
N TYR A 134 -0.69 1.82 -4.11
CA TYR A 134 -1.48 0.90 -4.94
C TYR A 134 -2.30 1.64 -6.00
N ILE A 135 -2.83 2.83 -5.69
CA ILE A 135 -3.52 3.66 -6.68
C ILE A 135 -2.56 4.21 -7.74
N ALA A 136 -1.34 4.60 -7.37
CA ALA A 136 -0.33 4.98 -8.35
C ALA A 136 0.00 3.84 -9.31
N GLY A 137 0.23 2.63 -8.78
CA GLY A 137 0.45 1.43 -9.61
C GLY A 137 -0.75 1.08 -10.48
N LEU A 138 -1.97 1.12 -9.93
CA LEU A 138 -3.21 0.88 -10.67
C LEU A 138 -3.41 1.89 -11.80
N ALA A 139 -3.14 3.17 -11.54
CA ALA A 139 -3.21 4.21 -12.55
C ALA A 139 -2.24 3.95 -13.71
N ARG A 140 -1.05 3.41 -13.44
CA ARG A 140 -0.11 3.00 -14.47
C ARG A 140 -0.61 1.82 -15.30
N MET A 141 -1.22 0.81 -14.66
CA MET A 141 -1.81 -0.33 -15.38
C MET A 141 -3.01 0.04 -16.26
N CYS A 142 -3.65 1.16 -15.95
CA CYS A 142 -4.83 1.64 -16.65
C CYS A 142 -4.57 2.85 -17.56
N ASP A 143 -3.33 3.30 -17.78
CA ASP A 143 -3.05 4.55 -18.52
C ASP A 143 -3.82 5.77 -17.98
N GLY A 144 -3.88 5.89 -16.65
CA GLY A 144 -4.64 6.90 -15.93
C GLY A 144 -6.02 6.42 -15.47
N LEU A 145 -6.59 7.15 -14.50
CA LEU A 145 -7.89 6.81 -13.87
C LEU A 145 -8.95 7.89 -14.05
N ALA A 146 -8.63 9.01 -14.68
CA ALA A 146 -9.58 10.10 -14.91
C ALA A 146 -10.81 9.60 -15.67
N ASN A 147 -11.99 9.89 -15.13
CA ASN A 147 -13.31 9.46 -15.62
C ASN A 147 -13.53 7.95 -15.70
N LYS A 148 -12.65 7.13 -15.10
CA LYS A 148 -12.82 5.66 -15.09
C LYS A 148 -13.60 5.23 -13.85
N HIS A 149 -14.50 4.26 -14.04
CA HIS A 149 -15.24 3.65 -12.94
C HIS A 149 -14.36 2.65 -12.20
N VAL A 150 -14.12 2.90 -10.92
CA VAL A 150 -13.29 2.05 -10.06
C VAL A 150 -14.11 1.54 -8.89
N LEU A 151 -14.14 0.23 -8.70
CA LEU A 151 -14.71 -0.39 -7.51
C LEU A 151 -13.66 -0.48 -6.41
N LEU A 152 -13.93 0.14 -5.27
CA LEU A 152 -13.18 -0.01 -4.04
C LEU A 152 -13.91 -1.00 -3.11
N ILE A 153 -13.25 -2.10 -2.77
CA ILE A 153 -13.71 -3.09 -1.80
C ILE A 153 -12.92 -2.88 -0.50
N GLY A 154 -13.63 -2.58 0.58
CA GLY A 154 -13.07 -2.25 1.89
C GLY A 154 -12.84 -0.75 2.05
N ALA A 155 -13.57 -0.14 2.99
CA ALA A 155 -13.51 1.27 3.37
C ALA A 155 -12.79 1.48 4.72
N GLY A 156 -11.91 0.55 5.10
CA GLY A 156 -11.01 0.65 6.25
C GLY A 156 -9.87 1.66 6.04
N ALA A 157 -8.83 1.61 6.87
CA ALA A 157 -7.75 2.61 6.85
C ALA A 157 -7.04 2.72 5.49
N VAL A 158 -6.67 1.58 4.88
CA VAL A 158 -6.05 1.54 3.53
C VAL A 158 -7.04 1.98 2.47
N GLY A 159 -8.27 1.46 2.52
CA GLY A 159 -9.34 1.80 1.58
C GLY A 159 -9.66 3.29 1.57
N LYS A 160 -9.69 3.95 2.74
CA LYS A 160 -9.86 5.40 2.86
C LYS A 160 -8.74 6.16 2.15
N GLY A 161 -7.48 5.80 2.39
CA GLY A 161 -6.33 6.42 1.70
C GLY A 161 -6.41 6.26 0.18
N ALA A 162 -6.80 5.08 -0.28
CA ALA A 162 -6.99 4.80 -1.68
C ALA A 162 -8.17 5.56 -2.31
N ALA A 163 -9.30 5.66 -1.62
CA ALA A 163 -10.48 6.39 -2.10
C ALA A 163 -10.16 7.87 -2.38
N TRP A 164 -9.44 8.52 -1.47
CA TRP A 164 -8.98 9.90 -1.67
C TRP A 164 -8.00 10.02 -2.85
N SER A 165 -7.11 9.05 -3.02
CA SER A 165 -6.17 9.04 -4.15
C SER A 165 -6.92 8.86 -5.49
N LEU A 166 -7.87 7.93 -5.56
CA LEU A 166 -8.74 7.71 -6.72
C LEU A 166 -9.51 9.00 -7.09
N ALA A 167 -10.14 9.61 -6.10
CA ALA A 167 -10.93 10.82 -6.27
C ALA A 167 -10.08 11.99 -6.81
N ARG A 168 -8.88 12.20 -6.26
CA ARG A 168 -7.93 13.24 -6.71
C ARG A 168 -7.41 13.01 -8.14
N LEU A 169 -7.33 11.75 -8.57
CA LEU A 169 -7.01 11.38 -9.96
C LEU A 169 -8.22 11.49 -10.91
N GLY A 170 -9.38 11.92 -10.42
CA GLY A 170 -10.59 12.10 -11.21
C GLY A 170 -11.35 10.81 -11.52
N ALA A 171 -11.11 9.73 -10.76
CA ALA A 171 -11.85 8.49 -10.93
C ALA A 171 -13.30 8.61 -10.40
N LEU A 172 -14.20 7.80 -10.97
CA LEU A 172 -15.59 7.65 -10.52
C LEU A 172 -15.64 6.47 -9.54
N VAL A 173 -15.71 6.76 -8.24
CA VAL A 173 -15.46 5.76 -7.20
C VAL A 173 -16.77 5.11 -6.73
N SER A 174 -16.84 3.79 -6.86
CA SER A 174 -17.89 2.96 -6.27
C SER A 174 -17.32 2.26 -5.03
N ILE A 175 -17.92 2.45 -3.86
CA ILE A 175 -17.37 1.95 -2.58
C ILE A 175 -18.28 0.88 -2.01
N TYR A 176 -17.73 -0.32 -1.82
CA TYR A 176 -18.34 -1.40 -1.07
C TYR A 176 -17.54 -1.65 0.21
N ASP A 177 -18.25 -1.78 1.33
CA ASP A 177 -17.72 -2.34 2.57
C ASP A 177 -18.79 -3.25 3.17
N ILE A 178 -18.38 -4.32 3.84
CA ILE A 178 -19.32 -5.20 4.55
C ILE A 178 -20.13 -4.43 5.60
N SER A 179 -19.55 -3.37 6.15
CA SER A 179 -20.20 -2.38 6.99
C SER A 179 -20.73 -1.23 6.14
N LEU A 180 -22.02 -1.29 5.80
CA LEU A 180 -22.72 -0.22 5.08
C LEU A 180 -22.52 1.19 5.70
N PRO A 181 -22.55 1.38 7.04
CA PRO A 181 -22.25 2.68 7.63
C PRO A 181 -20.84 3.20 7.32
N THR A 182 -19.87 2.31 7.12
CA THR A 182 -18.48 2.68 6.80
C THR A 182 -18.37 3.18 5.37
N SER A 183 -18.97 2.47 4.40
CA SER A 183 -19.00 2.93 3.00
C SER A 183 -19.78 4.23 2.84
N GLN A 184 -20.94 4.36 3.50
CA GLN A 184 -21.72 5.60 3.52
C GLN A 184 -20.94 6.80 4.05
N ARG A 185 -20.23 6.62 5.17
CA ARG A 185 -19.39 7.68 5.75
C ARG A 185 -18.31 8.15 4.78
N LEU A 186 -17.59 7.22 4.17
CA LEU A 186 -16.51 7.55 3.24
C LEU A 186 -17.03 8.23 1.97
N VAL A 187 -18.16 7.74 1.42
CA VAL A 187 -18.81 8.39 0.27
C VAL A 187 -19.28 9.80 0.63
N ASN A 188 -19.91 9.99 1.78
CA ASN A 188 -20.36 11.31 2.23
C ASN A 188 -19.19 12.28 2.40
N ASP A 189 -18.06 11.81 2.93
CA ASP A 189 -16.85 12.62 3.07
C ASP A 189 -16.30 13.05 1.69
N LEU A 190 -16.23 12.14 0.72
CA LEU A 190 -15.77 12.44 -0.65
C LEU A 190 -16.70 13.43 -1.37
N VAL A 191 -18.01 13.18 -1.31
CA VAL A 191 -19.03 14.03 -1.95
C VAL A 191 -19.03 15.43 -1.34
N ARG A 192 -18.85 15.55 -0.02
CA ARG A 192 -18.73 16.85 0.66
C ARG A 192 -17.53 17.66 0.15
N GLU A 193 -16.43 17.00 -0.20
CA GLU A 193 -15.25 17.63 -0.82
C GLU A 193 -15.37 17.77 -2.35
N GLY A 194 -16.54 17.51 -2.93
CA GLY A 194 -16.83 17.71 -4.36
C GLY A 194 -16.39 16.57 -5.28
N TYR A 195 -16.04 15.40 -4.74
CA TYR A 195 -15.65 14.25 -5.55
C TYR A 195 -16.83 13.29 -5.81
N PRO A 196 -17.01 12.80 -7.04
CA PRO A 196 -18.06 11.84 -7.36
C PRO A 196 -17.75 10.48 -6.73
N ALA A 197 -18.60 10.05 -5.81
CA ALA A 197 -18.55 8.71 -5.21
C ALA A 197 -19.95 8.16 -4.98
N LYS A 198 -20.10 6.83 -5.02
CA LYS A 198 -21.36 6.16 -4.68
C LYS A 198 -21.12 4.94 -3.81
N VAL A 199 -22.14 4.59 -3.02
CA VAL A 199 -22.15 3.36 -2.22
C VAL A 199 -22.66 2.21 -3.08
N GLU A 200 -21.95 1.09 -3.07
CA GLU A 200 -22.45 -0.19 -3.56
C GLU A 200 -22.89 -1.03 -2.35
N THR A 201 -24.08 -1.63 -2.43
CA THR A 201 -24.68 -2.44 -1.35
C THR A 201 -24.62 -3.94 -1.61
N ASP A 202 -24.32 -4.32 -2.85
CA ASP A 202 -24.23 -5.72 -3.31
C ASP A 202 -22.89 -5.91 -4.03
N LEU A 203 -22.00 -6.67 -3.40
CA LEU A 203 -20.65 -6.91 -3.91
C LEU A 203 -20.68 -7.69 -5.23
N GLU A 204 -21.54 -8.69 -5.37
CA GLU A 204 -21.58 -9.50 -6.59
C GLU A 204 -22.06 -8.66 -7.77
N CYS A 205 -23.12 -7.87 -7.55
CA CYS A 205 -23.63 -6.94 -8.54
C CYS A 205 -22.58 -5.87 -8.91
N ALA A 206 -21.84 -5.34 -7.93
CA ALA A 206 -20.76 -4.39 -8.19
C ALA A 206 -19.62 -5.02 -9.00
N LEU A 207 -19.18 -6.24 -8.65
CA LEU A 207 -18.10 -6.95 -9.34
C LEU A 207 -18.43 -7.23 -10.81
N THR A 208 -19.69 -7.52 -11.15
CA THR A 208 -20.10 -7.72 -12.56
C THR A 208 -20.06 -6.45 -13.41
N LYS A 209 -20.08 -5.26 -12.79
CA LYS A 209 -20.18 -3.97 -13.48
C LYS A 209 -18.84 -3.23 -13.63
N HIS A 210 -17.81 -3.66 -12.91
CA HIS A 210 -16.53 -2.95 -12.84
C HIS A 210 -15.40 -3.82 -13.37
N CYS A 211 -14.56 -3.24 -14.22
CA CYS A 211 -13.33 -3.87 -14.69
C CYS A 211 -12.09 -3.39 -13.90
N ILE A 212 -12.14 -2.24 -13.24
CA ILE A 212 -11.03 -1.71 -12.45
C ILE A 212 -11.39 -1.84 -10.98
N ILE A 213 -10.60 -2.60 -10.23
CA ILE A 213 -10.92 -2.99 -8.86
C ILE A 213 -9.74 -2.70 -7.94
N LEU A 214 -10.01 -2.09 -6.79
CA LEU A 214 -9.10 -2.09 -5.65
C LEU A 214 -9.70 -2.93 -4.52
N ASP A 215 -9.00 -3.98 -4.09
CA ASP A 215 -9.36 -4.79 -2.94
C ASP A 215 -8.44 -4.50 -1.74
N ALA A 216 -8.93 -3.65 -0.83
CA ALA A 216 -8.28 -3.32 0.42
C ALA A 216 -8.94 -4.02 1.62
N SER A 217 -9.65 -5.12 1.39
CA SER A 217 -10.28 -5.93 2.43
C SER A 217 -9.39 -7.09 2.86
N PRO A 218 -9.58 -7.63 4.08
CA PRO A 218 -8.93 -8.87 4.50
C PRO A 218 -9.75 -10.11 4.13
N ALA A 219 -10.67 -9.99 3.17
CA ALA A 219 -11.55 -11.09 2.78
C ALA A 219 -10.86 -11.97 1.73
N LYS A 220 -10.89 -13.28 1.93
CA LYS A 220 -10.32 -14.25 1.00
C LYS A 220 -11.35 -14.65 -0.06
N ASP A 221 -10.89 -14.92 -1.27
CA ASP A 221 -11.67 -15.60 -2.31
C ASP A 221 -13.01 -14.93 -2.69
N ILE A 222 -13.13 -13.61 -2.55
CA ILE A 222 -14.33 -12.82 -2.91
C ILE A 222 -14.43 -12.47 -4.41
N ILE A 223 -13.32 -12.54 -5.16
CA ILE A 223 -13.27 -12.23 -6.60
C ILE A 223 -13.07 -13.52 -7.41
N HIS A 224 -14.18 -14.07 -7.88
CA HIS A 224 -14.25 -15.31 -8.67
C HIS A 224 -14.13 -15.08 -10.18
N SER A 225 -13.83 -16.15 -10.92
CA SER A 225 -13.61 -16.13 -12.38
C SER A 225 -14.78 -15.57 -13.18
N ARG A 226 -16.01 -15.76 -12.69
CA ARG A 226 -17.25 -15.23 -13.31
C ARG A 226 -17.30 -13.70 -13.39
N TYR A 227 -16.48 -13.00 -12.59
CA TYR A 227 -16.41 -11.53 -12.60
C TYR A 227 -15.25 -10.99 -13.44
N ILE A 228 -14.41 -11.87 -14.01
CA ILE A 228 -13.19 -11.49 -14.71
C ILE A 228 -13.43 -11.47 -16.22
N THR A 229 -13.13 -10.33 -16.83
CA THR A 229 -13.13 -10.12 -18.27
C THR A 229 -11.70 -9.93 -18.79
N GLY A 230 -11.54 -9.78 -20.11
CA GLY A 230 -10.25 -9.44 -20.72
C GLY A 230 -9.69 -8.08 -20.27
N ASP A 231 -10.54 -7.20 -19.78
CA ASP A 231 -10.19 -5.82 -19.39
C ASP A 231 -10.05 -5.64 -17.87
N THR A 232 -10.34 -6.68 -17.08
CA THR A 232 -10.25 -6.60 -15.62
C THR A 232 -8.81 -6.32 -15.16
N VAL A 233 -8.63 -5.30 -14.33
CA VAL A 233 -7.37 -4.94 -13.67
C VAL A 233 -7.63 -4.77 -12.18
N ILE A 234 -6.79 -5.41 -11.36
CA ILE A 234 -6.99 -5.45 -9.91
C ILE A 234 -5.72 -5.00 -9.20
N ALA A 235 -5.87 -4.08 -8.25
CA ALA A 235 -4.87 -3.77 -7.25
C ALA A 235 -5.37 -4.26 -5.88
N ALA A 236 -4.60 -5.07 -5.18
CA ALA A 236 -5.07 -5.76 -3.99
C ALA A 236 -4.04 -5.70 -2.86
N PRO A 237 -4.02 -4.62 -2.04
CA PRO A 237 -3.22 -4.59 -0.82
C PRO A 237 -3.72 -5.53 0.29
N GLY A 238 -4.93 -6.08 0.16
CA GLY A 238 -5.52 -6.99 1.14
C GLY A 238 -4.71 -8.26 1.37
N ILE A 239 -4.58 -8.65 2.65
CA ILE A 239 -4.03 -9.93 3.10
C ILE A 239 -5.07 -10.63 3.99
N PRO A 240 -5.47 -11.88 3.70
CA PRO A 240 -5.14 -12.66 2.50
C PRO A 240 -5.71 -12.04 1.21
N LEU A 241 -5.21 -12.48 0.06
CA LEU A 241 -5.67 -12.02 -1.25
C LEU A 241 -7.14 -12.43 -1.51
N GLY A 242 -7.98 -11.47 -1.89
CA GLY A 242 -9.40 -11.71 -2.20
C GLY A 242 -9.66 -12.37 -3.56
N ILE A 243 -8.63 -12.56 -4.39
CA ILE A 243 -8.73 -13.19 -5.71
C ILE A 243 -8.49 -14.70 -5.57
N THR A 244 -9.40 -15.52 -6.10
CA THR A 244 -9.20 -16.98 -6.10
C THR A 244 -7.98 -17.39 -6.93
N GLU A 245 -7.39 -18.55 -6.64
CA GLU A 245 -6.24 -19.06 -7.41
C GLU A 245 -6.56 -19.25 -8.91
N VAL A 246 -7.77 -19.70 -9.23
CA VAL A 246 -8.24 -19.85 -10.63
C VAL A 246 -8.32 -18.49 -11.31
N SER A 247 -8.94 -17.51 -10.64
CA SER A 247 -9.03 -16.11 -11.09
C SER A 247 -7.67 -15.47 -11.32
N ARG A 248 -6.71 -15.72 -10.41
CA ARG A 248 -5.36 -15.16 -10.47
C ARG A 248 -4.62 -15.60 -11.74
N ARG A 249 -4.79 -16.85 -12.15
CA ARG A 249 -4.20 -17.38 -13.39
C ARG A 249 -4.82 -16.75 -14.65
N GLN A 250 -6.11 -16.42 -14.63
CA GLN A 250 -6.79 -15.76 -15.75
C GLN A 250 -6.36 -14.29 -15.96
N LEU A 251 -5.98 -13.61 -14.88
CA LEU A 251 -5.60 -12.20 -14.94
C LEU A 251 -4.21 -11.97 -15.57
N SER A 252 -3.35 -13.00 -15.66
CA SER A 252 -2.11 -13.00 -16.48
C SER A 252 -1.24 -11.73 -16.38
N GLY A 253 -1.06 -11.19 -15.18
CA GLY A 253 -0.27 -9.96 -14.94
C GLY A 253 -1.11 -8.71 -14.63
N ARG A 254 -2.43 -8.76 -14.80
CA ARG A 254 -3.36 -7.66 -14.45
C ARG A 254 -3.72 -7.59 -12.97
N VAL A 255 -2.84 -8.10 -12.10
CA VAL A 255 -2.97 -8.04 -10.64
C VAL A 255 -1.74 -7.39 -10.04
N LEU A 256 -1.93 -6.29 -9.32
CA LEU A 256 -0.93 -5.66 -8.47
C LEU A 256 -1.14 -6.13 -7.03
N HIS A 257 -0.16 -6.81 -6.45
CA HIS A 257 -0.25 -7.35 -5.10
C HIS A 257 1.15 -7.61 -4.54
N ASP A 258 1.35 -7.18 -3.30
CA ASP A 258 2.47 -7.49 -2.43
C ASP A 258 2.09 -7.27 -0.96
N PRO A 259 2.73 -7.97 -0.01
CA PRO A 259 2.39 -7.88 1.41
C PRO A 259 2.91 -6.62 2.11
N LEU A 260 3.91 -5.90 1.58
CA LEU A 260 4.61 -4.85 2.32
C LEU A 260 5.37 -3.82 1.46
N GLN A 261 5.96 -4.25 0.36
CA GLN A 261 6.88 -3.50 -0.51
C GLN A 261 6.33 -2.15 -0.98
N ILE A 262 5.13 -2.09 -1.59
CA ILE A 262 4.58 -0.82 -2.11
C ILE A 262 4.25 0.14 -0.97
N GLY A 263 3.72 -0.36 0.15
CA GLY A 263 3.42 0.44 1.34
C GLY A 263 4.67 1.12 1.89
N VAL A 264 5.71 0.35 2.20
CA VAL A 264 6.99 0.86 2.73
C VAL A 264 7.65 1.82 1.75
N ALA A 265 7.67 1.49 0.46
CA ALA A 265 8.24 2.35 -0.55
C ALA A 265 7.51 3.71 -0.58
N THR A 266 6.19 3.70 -0.53
CA THR A 266 5.41 4.95 -0.54
C THR A 266 5.61 5.76 0.73
N MET A 267 5.69 5.11 1.89
CA MET A 267 5.96 5.78 3.17
C MET A 267 7.26 6.58 3.15
N ILE A 268 8.36 5.98 2.66
CA ILE A 268 9.65 6.69 2.64
C ILE A 268 9.62 7.87 1.68
N PHE A 269 8.92 7.78 0.54
CA PHE A 269 8.83 8.92 -0.39
C PHE A 269 7.90 10.03 0.11
N GLU A 270 6.83 9.70 0.84
CA GLU A 270 5.91 10.69 1.43
C GLU A 270 6.54 11.45 2.60
N VAL A 271 7.39 10.80 3.41
CA VAL A 271 7.94 11.39 4.64
C VAL A 271 9.14 12.33 4.42
N LEU A 272 9.69 12.37 3.19
CA LEU A 272 10.87 13.18 2.82
C LEU A 272 10.56 14.67 2.66
#